data_AF-A0A650EJT1-F1
#
_entry.id   AF-A0A650EJT1-F1
#
_cell.length_a   1.000
_cell.length_b   1.000
_cell.length_c   1.000
_cell.angle_alpha   90.00
_cell.angle_beta   90.00
_cell.angle_gamma   90.00
#
_symmetry.space_group_name_H-M   'P 1'
#
loop_
_entity.id
_entity.type
_entity.pdbx_description
1 polymer ?
#
loop_
_entity_poly.entity_id
_entity_poly.type
_entity_poly.pdbx_seq_one_letter_code
_entity_poly.pdbx_strand_id
1 'polypeptide(L)'
;MNISFGLKYPPLRYITKQKIPDKLFYHKSLKLIENSDILLDEFIVFSTKNPSEYAKMRCFKTEIERDNLKHVPSLYIWTLHSSSSGQGLGTALLHFAKMYSEELGCKGFFHLSADVSWMPNKVPHIFYRKFGMSTVDSCIDSKLDKFIKKHKTASYKDFNTVDMYYPPIQHQKGSFVSAIKELFGLK
;
A
#
# COMPACT_ATOMS: atom_id res chain seq x y z
N MET A 1 -6.13 -52.02 -32.58
CA MET A 1 -5.90 -51.34 -31.29
C MET A 1 -5.97 -49.85 -31.53
N ASN A 2 -7.07 -49.19 -31.10
CA ASN A 2 -7.22 -47.74 -31.20
C ASN A 2 -6.62 -47.10 -29.94
N ILE A 3 -5.50 -46.42 -30.09
CA ILE A 3 -4.88 -45.65 -29.00
C ILE A 3 -5.38 -44.22 -29.14
N SER A 4 -6.41 -43.85 -28.37
CA SER A 4 -6.84 -42.47 -28.24
C SER A 4 -5.81 -41.71 -27.41
N PHE A 5 -5.01 -40.85 -28.04
CA PHE A 5 -4.22 -39.85 -27.35
C PHE A 5 -5.16 -38.82 -26.73
N GLY A 6 -5.51 -39.00 -25.46
CA GLY A 6 -6.19 -37.98 -24.67
C GLY A 6 -5.27 -36.77 -24.54
N LEU A 7 -5.60 -35.66 -25.20
CA LEU A 7 -4.91 -34.39 -25.01
C LEU A 7 -4.95 -34.04 -23.52
N LYS A 8 -3.77 -33.86 -22.92
CA LYS A 8 -3.57 -33.53 -21.48
C LYS A 8 -4.22 -32.20 -21.06
N TYR A 9 -4.62 -31.39 -22.02
CA TYR A 9 -5.27 -30.10 -21.81
C TYR A 9 -6.48 -29.97 -22.74
N PRO A 10 -7.63 -29.48 -22.24
CA PRO A 10 -8.80 -29.29 -23.07
C PRO A 10 -8.48 -28.32 -24.23
N PRO A 11 -9.07 -28.53 -25.42
CA PRO A 11 -8.84 -27.65 -26.55
C PRO A 11 -9.22 -26.21 -26.20
N LEU A 12 -8.38 -25.25 -26.60
CA LEU A 12 -8.46 -23.80 -26.33
C LEU A 12 -9.85 -23.18 -26.59
N ARG A 13 -10.72 -23.84 -27.36
CA ARG A 13 -12.10 -23.45 -27.64
C ARG A 13 -12.98 -23.23 -26.39
N TYR A 14 -12.62 -23.79 -25.23
CA TYR A 14 -13.35 -23.57 -23.97
C TYR A 14 -12.80 -22.40 -23.12
N ILE A 15 -11.59 -21.91 -23.41
CA ILE A 15 -10.94 -20.80 -22.68
C ILE A 15 -11.26 -19.44 -23.30
N THR A 16 -11.65 -19.41 -24.58
CA THR A 16 -11.88 -18.20 -25.40
C THR A 16 -13.09 -17.32 -24.99
N LYS A 17 -13.80 -17.63 -23.91
CA LYS A 17 -14.85 -16.75 -23.34
C LYS A 17 -14.38 -15.89 -22.16
N GLN A 18 -13.21 -16.15 -21.59
CA GLN A 18 -12.70 -15.31 -20.52
C GLN A 18 -12.15 -14.01 -21.13
N LYS A 19 -12.83 -12.89 -20.83
CA LYS A 19 -12.30 -11.56 -21.13
C LYS A 19 -10.98 -11.40 -20.38
N ILE A 20 -9.94 -10.98 -21.08
CA ILE A 20 -8.67 -10.61 -20.46
C ILE A 20 -8.96 -9.52 -19.42
N PRO A 21 -8.44 -9.63 -18.18
CA PRO A 21 -8.61 -8.60 -17.16
C PRO A 21 -8.12 -7.24 -17.62
N ASP A 22 -8.72 -6.16 -17.12
CA ASP A 22 -8.31 -4.78 -17.44
C ASP A 22 -6.90 -4.45 -16.89
N LYS A 23 -6.41 -5.22 -15.92
CA LYS A 23 -5.10 -5.06 -15.29
C LYS A 23 -4.42 -6.42 -15.15
N LEU A 24 -3.14 -6.47 -15.45
CA LEU A 24 -2.30 -7.65 -15.23
C LEU A 24 -1.17 -7.30 -14.27
N PHE A 25 -0.83 -8.27 -13.42
CA PHE A 25 0.29 -8.16 -12.48
C PHE A 25 1.42 -9.07 -12.95
N TYR A 26 2.64 -8.54 -12.90
CA TYR A 26 3.87 -9.26 -13.09
C TYR A 26 4.69 -9.19 -11.80
N HIS A 27 5.29 -10.31 -11.40
CA HIS A 27 6.10 -10.44 -10.19
C HIS A 27 7.49 -10.96 -10.56
N LYS A 28 8.49 -10.40 -9.88
CA LYS A 28 9.83 -10.97 -9.81
C LYS A 28 10.47 -10.61 -8.48
N SER A 29 11.43 -11.42 -8.04
CA SER A 29 12.26 -11.13 -6.88
C SER A 29 13.65 -10.63 -7.32
N LEU A 30 14.19 -9.67 -6.58
CA LEU A 30 15.45 -8.98 -6.86
C LEU A 30 16.29 -8.94 -5.58
N LYS A 31 17.62 -8.93 -5.69
CA LYS A 31 18.47 -8.56 -4.55
C LYS A 31 18.49 -7.04 -4.39
N LEU A 32 18.39 -6.55 -3.15
CA LEU A 32 18.45 -5.12 -2.84
C LEU A 32 19.82 -4.52 -3.22
N ILE A 33 20.90 -5.24 -2.94
CA ILE A 33 22.28 -4.93 -3.33
C ILE A 33 22.91 -6.24 -3.83
N GLU A 34 23.81 -6.19 -4.81
CA GLU A 34 24.40 -7.41 -5.42
C GLU A 34 25.00 -8.39 -4.39
N ASN A 35 25.44 -7.86 -3.25
CA ASN A 35 26.06 -8.61 -2.14
C ASN A 35 25.20 -8.70 -0.87
N SER A 36 23.90 -8.36 -0.92
CA SER A 36 23.01 -8.55 0.22
C SER A 36 22.14 -9.79 0.08
N ASP A 37 21.80 -10.40 1.23
CA ASP A 37 20.82 -11.49 1.33
C ASP A 37 19.38 -10.95 1.41
N ILE A 38 19.21 -9.63 1.30
CA ILE A 38 17.91 -8.99 1.35
C ILE A 38 17.26 -9.09 -0.03
N LEU A 39 16.22 -9.91 -0.12
CA LEU A 39 15.38 -10.04 -1.29
C LEU A 39 14.22 -9.04 -1.24
N LEU A 40 14.01 -8.38 -2.37
CA LEU A 40 12.89 -7.50 -2.66
C LEU A 40 11.97 -8.19 -3.65
N ASP A 41 10.67 -8.16 -3.38
CA ASP A 41 9.68 -8.47 -4.39
C ASP A 41 9.31 -7.20 -5.16
N GLU A 42 9.41 -7.27 -6.49
CA GLU A 42 8.91 -6.24 -7.40
C GLU A 42 7.63 -6.72 -8.06
N PHE A 43 6.57 -5.95 -7.88
CA PHE A 43 5.29 -6.12 -8.55
C PHE A 43 5.07 -4.99 -9.54
N ILE A 44 4.70 -5.35 -10.78
CA ILE A 44 4.36 -4.41 -11.84
C ILE A 44 2.91 -4.65 -12.23
N VAL A 45 2.08 -3.62 -12.14
CA VAL A 45 0.72 -3.64 -12.70
C VAL A 45 0.68 -2.82 -13.97
N PHE A 46 0.05 -3.33 -15.03
CA PHE A 46 -0.14 -2.60 -16.28
C PHE A 46 -1.57 -2.74 -16.79
N SER A 47 -2.03 -1.71 -17.49
CA SER A 47 -3.34 -1.70 -18.13
C SER A 47 -3.30 -2.53 -19.41
N THR A 48 -4.26 -3.43 -19.61
CA THR A 48 -4.38 -4.19 -20.87
C THR A 48 -4.96 -3.34 -22.00
N LYS A 49 -5.60 -2.22 -21.66
CA LYS A 49 -6.10 -1.22 -22.63
C LYS A 49 -5.01 -0.26 -23.09
N ASN A 50 -4.06 0.07 -22.21
CA ASN A 50 -2.92 0.92 -22.51
C ASN A 50 -1.65 0.41 -21.82
N PRO A 51 -0.89 -0.50 -22.44
CA PRO A 51 0.29 -1.12 -21.81
C PRO A 51 1.41 -0.15 -21.44
N SER A 52 1.42 1.07 -21.99
CA SER A 52 2.37 2.12 -21.61
C SER A 52 2.08 2.70 -20.21
N GLU A 53 0.86 2.50 -19.70
CA GLU A 53 0.46 2.85 -18.35
C GLU A 53 0.73 1.68 -17.40
N TYR A 54 1.65 1.92 -16.47
CA TYR A 54 2.06 0.93 -15.49
C TYR A 54 2.35 1.57 -14.13
N ALA A 55 2.29 0.77 -13.08
CA ALA A 55 2.82 1.12 -11.77
C ALA A 55 3.70 -0.02 -11.26
N LYS A 56 4.67 0.33 -10.41
CA LYS A 56 5.64 -0.57 -9.81
C LYS A 56 5.61 -0.42 -8.30
N MET A 57 5.69 -1.53 -7.60
CA MET A 57 5.83 -1.61 -6.16
C MET A 57 7.02 -2.51 -5.84
N ARG A 58 7.93 -2.05 -4.98
CA ARG A 58 8.96 -2.89 -4.38
C ARG A 58 8.70 -3.02 -2.90
N CYS A 59 8.75 -4.24 -2.38
CA CYS A 59 8.46 -4.49 -0.98
C CYS A 59 9.27 -5.66 -0.42
N PHE A 60 9.37 -5.68 0.89
CA PHE A 60 9.95 -6.79 1.65
C PHE A 60 9.32 -6.86 3.05
N LYS A 61 9.40 -8.03 3.67
CA LYS A 61 8.90 -8.24 5.03
C LYS A 61 9.88 -7.65 6.04
N THR A 62 9.34 -6.95 7.04
CA THR A 62 10.10 -6.43 8.19
C THR A 62 9.25 -6.52 9.45
N GLU A 63 9.84 -6.15 10.60
CA GLU A 63 9.14 -5.95 11.85
C GLU A 63 9.06 -4.46 12.19
N ILE A 64 7.92 -4.05 12.74
CA ILE A 64 7.67 -2.67 13.19
C ILE A 64 7.12 -2.64 14.60
N GLU A 65 7.20 -1.48 15.23
CA GLU A 65 6.39 -1.15 16.41
C GLU A 65 5.11 -0.44 15.95
N ARG A 66 3.94 -0.90 16.41
CA ARG A 66 2.64 -0.25 16.14
C ARG A 66 1.63 -0.57 17.23
N ASP A 67 0.70 0.34 17.51
CA ASP A 67 -0.40 0.13 18.47
C ASP A 67 0.09 -0.35 19.86
N ASN A 68 1.25 0.17 20.33
CA ASN A 68 1.96 -0.27 21.55
C ASN A 68 2.43 -1.74 21.55
N LEU A 69 2.35 -2.42 20.41
CA LEU A 69 2.90 -3.75 20.18
C LEU A 69 4.31 -3.61 19.59
N LYS A 70 5.24 -4.38 20.14
CA LYS A 70 6.59 -4.57 19.58
C LYS A 70 6.61 -5.79 18.66
N HIS A 71 7.56 -5.81 17.72
CA HIS A 71 7.80 -6.94 16.83
C HIS A 71 6.57 -7.37 16.02
N VAL A 72 5.89 -6.40 15.40
CA VAL A 72 4.74 -6.69 14.55
C VAL A 72 5.21 -6.92 13.11
N PRO A 73 5.01 -8.11 12.52
CA PRO A 73 5.37 -8.35 11.13
C PRO A 73 4.55 -7.44 10.20
N SER A 74 5.25 -6.81 9.26
CA SER A 74 4.65 -5.86 8.32
C SER A 74 5.36 -5.94 6.97
N LEU A 75 4.60 -5.78 5.89
CA LEU A 75 5.16 -5.61 4.56
C LEU A 75 5.60 -4.15 4.41
N TYR A 76 6.91 -3.89 4.31
CA TYR A 76 7.40 -2.56 3.97
C TYR A 76 7.38 -2.38 2.46
N ILE A 77 6.64 -1.38 1.98
CA ILE A 77 6.69 -0.95 0.59
C ILE A 77 7.79 0.10 0.48
N TRP A 78 8.93 -0.33 -0.05
CA TRP A 78 10.10 0.51 -0.20
C TRP A 78 9.92 1.56 -1.30
N THR A 79 9.32 1.18 -2.43
CA THR A 79 8.97 2.12 -3.48
C THR A 79 7.60 1.80 -4.06
N LEU A 80 6.85 2.86 -4.38
CA LEU A 80 5.61 2.80 -5.14
C LEU A 80 5.61 3.93 -6.16
N HIS A 81 5.61 3.58 -7.43
CA HIS A 81 5.69 4.54 -8.54
C HIS A 81 4.66 4.21 -9.60
N SER A 82 4.05 5.22 -10.22
CA SER A 82 3.11 5.07 -11.33
C SER A 82 3.56 5.94 -12.50
N SER A 83 3.55 5.41 -13.72
CA SER A 83 3.85 6.19 -14.93
C SER A 83 2.78 7.25 -15.22
N SER A 84 1.54 7.02 -14.74
CA SER A 84 0.42 7.94 -14.88
C SER A 84 -0.38 8.09 -13.58
N SER A 85 -0.91 9.28 -13.33
CA SER A 85 -1.85 9.55 -12.23
C SER A 85 -3.29 9.32 -12.69
N GLY A 86 -4.19 8.94 -11.76
CA GLY A 86 -5.64 8.89 -12.01
C GLY A 86 -6.16 7.57 -12.60
N GLN A 87 -5.30 6.65 -13.00
CA GLN A 87 -5.68 5.35 -13.59
C GLN A 87 -5.94 4.24 -12.54
N GLY A 88 -5.82 4.57 -11.25
CA GLY A 88 -6.04 3.62 -10.16
C GLY A 88 -5.00 2.50 -10.04
N LEU A 89 -3.88 2.57 -10.77
CA LEU A 89 -2.81 1.56 -10.74
C LEU A 89 -2.10 1.50 -9.39
N GLY A 90 -1.78 2.66 -8.81
CA GLY A 90 -1.23 2.73 -7.44
C GLY A 90 -2.17 2.13 -6.40
N THR A 91 -3.47 2.44 -6.50
CA THR A 91 -4.51 1.85 -5.62
C THR A 91 -4.59 0.33 -5.78
N ALA A 92 -4.48 -0.18 -7.02
CA ALA A 92 -4.46 -1.61 -7.29
C ALA A 92 -3.25 -2.29 -6.63
N LEU A 93 -2.07 -1.66 -6.66
CA LEU A 93 -0.89 -2.17 -5.97
C LEU A 93 -1.04 -2.14 -4.44
N LEU A 94 -1.66 -1.12 -3.85
CA LEU A 94 -1.91 -1.11 -2.40
C LEU A 94 -2.92 -2.18 -1.97
N HIS A 95 -3.96 -2.44 -2.77
CA HIS A 95 -4.85 -3.57 -2.52
C HIS A 95 -4.12 -4.91 -2.65
N PHE A 96 -3.25 -5.04 -3.64
CA PHE A 96 -2.41 -6.21 -3.80
C PHE A 96 -1.44 -6.39 -2.62
N ALA A 97 -0.83 -5.30 -2.13
CA ALA A 97 0.05 -5.30 -0.97
C ALA A 97 -0.65 -5.84 0.28
N LYS A 98 -1.93 -5.49 0.49
CA LYS A 98 -2.73 -6.07 1.57
C LYS A 98 -2.80 -7.59 1.46
N MET A 99 -3.23 -8.11 0.31
CA MET A 99 -3.35 -9.56 0.09
C MET A 99 -2.00 -10.26 0.24
N TYR A 100 -0.95 -9.70 -0.36
CA TYR A 100 0.39 -10.27 -0.30
C TYR A 100 0.96 -10.26 1.13
N SER A 101 0.67 -9.22 1.91
CA SER A 101 1.05 -9.18 3.32
C SER A 101 0.34 -10.25 4.15
N GLU A 102 -0.90 -10.63 3.82
CA GLU A 102 -1.60 -11.76 4.47
C GLU A 102 -0.91 -13.09 4.14
N GLU A 103 -0.55 -13.30 2.87
CA GLU A 103 0.18 -14.48 2.39
C GLU A 103 1.53 -14.65 3.09
N LEU A 104 2.24 -13.54 3.35
CA LEU A 104 3.52 -13.55 4.08
C LEU A 104 3.38 -13.64 5.61
N GLY A 105 2.16 -13.80 6.13
CA GLY A 105 1.89 -13.90 7.56
C GLY A 105 1.96 -12.57 8.31
N CYS A 106 1.90 -11.44 7.61
CA CYS A 106 1.84 -10.09 8.18
C CYS A 106 0.40 -9.62 8.51
N LYS A 107 -0.60 -10.50 8.42
CA LYS A 107 -1.99 -10.24 8.83
C LYS A 107 -2.64 -9.01 8.15
N GLY A 108 -2.27 -8.73 6.90
CA GLY A 108 -2.78 -7.56 6.18
C GLY A 108 -2.03 -6.26 6.49
N PHE A 109 -0.97 -6.32 7.29
CA PHE A 109 -0.22 -5.15 7.72
C PHE A 109 0.86 -4.79 6.72
N PHE A 110 0.84 -3.53 6.30
CA PHE A 110 1.90 -2.96 5.48
C PHE A 110 2.11 -1.49 5.82
N HIS A 111 3.28 -0.97 5.50
CA HIS A 111 3.62 0.43 5.72
C HIS A 111 4.60 0.91 4.65
N LEU A 112 4.74 2.23 4.56
CA LEU A 112 5.64 2.90 3.63
C LEU A 112 6.04 4.25 4.17
N SER A 113 7.13 4.80 3.64
CA SER A 113 7.53 6.18 3.90
C SER A 113 6.92 7.08 2.81
N ALA A 114 6.08 8.04 3.21
CA ALA A 114 5.50 9.00 2.29
C ALA A 114 6.54 10.09 1.97
N ASP A 115 7.45 9.79 1.05
CA ASP A 115 8.57 10.67 0.71
C ASP A 115 8.14 11.92 -0.07
N VAL A 116 8.70 13.06 0.31
CA VAL A 116 8.47 14.37 -0.32
C VAL A 116 9.50 14.72 -1.37
N SER A 117 10.63 14.00 -1.44
CA SER A 117 11.76 14.32 -2.31
C SER A 117 11.46 14.16 -3.80
N TRP A 118 10.64 13.17 -4.17
CA TRP A 118 10.35 12.81 -5.56
C TRP A 118 9.38 13.77 -6.26
N MET A 119 8.35 14.22 -5.54
CA MET A 119 7.31 15.11 -6.05
C MET A 119 7.00 16.22 -5.04
N PRO A 120 7.91 17.19 -4.84
CA PRO A 120 7.80 18.17 -3.77
C PRO A 120 6.55 19.05 -3.88
N ASN A 121 6.00 19.24 -5.07
CA ASN A 121 4.80 20.06 -5.28
C ASN A 121 3.49 19.25 -5.21
N LYS A 122 3.56 17.92 -5.06
CA LYS A 122 2.41 17.01 -4.99
C LYS A 122 2.78 15.77 -4.17
N VAL A 123 2.89 15.95 -2.86
CA VAL A 123 3.37 14.88 -1.96
C VAL A 123 2.35 13.73 -1.88
N PRO A 124 2.82 12.48 -1.71
CA PRO A 124 1.96 11.30 -1.84
C PRO A 124 1.08 11.03 -0.61
N HIS A 125 1.32 11.74 0.51
CA HIS A 125 0.57 11.61 1.77
C HIS A 125 -0.95 11.61 1.57
N ILE A 126 -1.46 12.52 0.75
CA ILE A 126 -2.90 12.64 0.50
C ILE A 126 -3.45 11.39 -0.20
N PHE A 127 -2.68 10.81 -1.12
CA PHE A 127 -3.05 9.57 -1.80
C PHE A 127 -3.13 8.40 -0.81
N TYR A 128 -2.11 8.25 0.05
CA TYR A 128 -2.08 7.19 1.06
C TYR A 128 -3.15 7.36 2.14
N ARG A 129 -3.40 8.59 2.60
CA ARG A 129 -4.48 8.86 3.56
C ARG A 129 -5.85 8.54 2.96
N LYS A 130 -6.11 8.89 1.70
CA LYS A 130 -7.34 8.51 0.99
C LYS A 130 -7.50 6.99 0.82
N PHE A 131 -6.41 6.24 0.73
CA PHE A 131 -6.46 4.78 0.71
C PHE A 131 -6.86 4.18 2.08
N GLY A 132 -6.73 4.95 3.16
CA GLY A 132 -7.06 4.52 4.52
C GLY A 132 -5.83 4.26 5.38
N MET A 133 -4.67 4.81 5.03
CA MET A 133 -3.47 4.74 5.86
C MET A 133 -3.45 5.86 6.91
N SER A 134 -2.73 5.65 8.01
CA SER A 134 -2.50 6.66 9.05
C SER A 134 -1.02 6.81 9.35
N THR A 135 -0.66 7.92 9.98
CA THR A 135 0.64 8.09 10.63
C THR A 135 0.56 7.68 12.10
N VAL A 136 1.71 7.65 12.76
CA VAL A 136 1.79 7.55 14.23
C VAL A 136 1.35 8.85 14.93
N ASP A 137 1.31 9.98 14.21
CA ASP A 137 0.96 11.28 14.77
C ASP A 137 -0.47 11.71 14.37
N SER A 138 -1.38 11.67 15.34
CA SER A 138 -2.77 12.10 15.16
C SER A 138 -2.93 13.55 14.66
N CYS A 139 -1.96 14.43 14.93
CA CYS A 139 -1.96 15.81 14.42
C CYS A 139 -1.72 15.84 12.90
N ILE A 140 -0.78 15.02 12.41
CA ILE A 140 -0.50 14.90 10.97
C ILE A 140 -1.73 14.32 10.26
N ASP A 141 -2.32 13.25 10.80
CA ASP A 141 -3.56 12.67 10.30
C ASP A 141 -4.70 13.68 10.20
N SER A 142 -4.91 14.45 11.27
CA SER A 142 -5.92 15.51 11.31
C SER A 142 -5.66 16.61 10.29
N LYS A 143 -4.38 16.92 10.02
CA LYS A 143 -3.99 17.88 8.97
C LYS A 143 -4.28 17.30 7.59
N LEU A 144 -3.94 16.04 7.32
CA LEU A 144 -4.23 15.36 6.05
C LEU A 144 -5.73 15.33 5.76
N ASP A 145 -6.55 15.02 6.77
CA ASP A 145 -8.01 14.99 6.63
C ASP A 145 -8.58 16.38 6.26
N LYS A 146 -8.01 17.46 6.81
CA LYS A 146 -8.37 18.84 6.41
C LYS A 146 -8.01 19.13 4.96
N PHE A 147 -6.86 18.66 4.48
CA PHE A 147 -6.47 18.81 3.06
C PHE A 147 -7.41 18.05 2.14
N ILE A 148 -7.77 16.81 2.51
CA ILE A 148 -8.72 15.98 1.75
C ILE A 148 -10.08 16.67 1.68
N LYS A 149 -10.63 17.11 2.82
CA LYS A 149 -11.94 17.79 2.89
C LYS A 149 -11.99 19.08 2.08
N LYS A 150 -10.87 19.82 2.01
CA LYS A 150 -10.76 21.06 1.24
C LYS A 150 -10.34 20.86 -0.21
N HIS A 151 -10.21 19.61 -0.67
CA HIS A 151 -9.69 19.27 -2.00
C HIS A 151 -8.34 19.94 -2.33
N LYS A 152 -7.48 20.12 -1.32
CA LYS A 152 -6.18 20.78 -1.47
C LYS A 152 -5.08 19.79 -1.85
N THR A 153 -4.21 20.21 -2.75
CA THR A 153 -2.93 19.55 -2.99
C THR A 153 -1.96 19.92 -1.87
N ALA A 154 -1.17 18.96 -1.42
CA ALA A 154 -0.13 19.15 -0.43
C ALA A 154 1.26 19.18 -1.09
N SER A 155 2.16 19.96 -0.50
CA SER A 155 3.56 20.11 -0.93
C SER A 155 4.53 19.74 0.20
N TYR A 156 5.83 19.74 -0.11
CA TYR A 156 6.91 19.54 0.87
C TYR A 156 6.92 20.60 1.98
N LYS A 157 6.29 21.76 1.76
CA LYS A 157 6.13 22.80 2.79
C LYS A 157 5.04 22.44 3.81
N ASP A 158 4.14 21.54 3.44
CA ASP A 158 3.00 21.14 4.28
C ASP A 158 3.31 19.91 5.13
N PHE A 159 4.13 18.99 4.62
CA PHE A 159 4.46 17.73 5.28
C PHE A 159 5.94 17.41 5.06
N ASN A 160 6.58 16.85 6.09
CA ASN A 160 7.85 16.16 5.95
C ASN A 160 7.60 14.70 5.56
N THR A 161 8.63 14.00 5.13
CA THR A 161 8.57 12.54 4.97
C THR A 161 8.17 11.90 6.30
N VAL A 162 7.09 11.10 6.28
CA VAL A 162 6.60 10.36 7.45
C VAL A 162 6.14 8.98 7.04
N ASP A 163 6.31 8.01 7.92
CA ASP A 163 5.79 6.67 7.72
C ASP A 163 4.27 6.62 7.89
N MET A 164 3.64 5.89 6.97
CA MET A 164 2.21 5.66 6.94
C MET A 164 1.93 4.16 6.99
N TYR A 165 0.90 3.80 7.74
CA TYR A 165 0.61 2.43 8.14
C TYR A 165 -0.80 2.02 7.71
N TYR A 166 -0.92 0.77 7.26
CA TYR A 166 -2.18 0.09 6.99
C TYR A 166 -2.23 -1.24 7.75
N PRO A 167 -3.39 -1.64 8.32
CA PRO A 167 -4.55 -0.82 8.64
C PRO A 167 -4.16 0.37 9.52
N PRO A 168 -5.00 1.42 9.58
CA PRO A 168 -4.65 2.63 10.30
C PRO A 168 -4.43 2.34 11.80
N ILE A 169 -3.39 2.97 12.34
CA ILE A 169 -3.05 3.00 13.76
C ILE A 169 -4.22 3.58 14.56
N GLN A 170 -4.52 2.92 15.67
CA GLN A 170 -5.55 3.38 16.59
C GLN A 170 -4.93 4.39 17.56
N HIS A 171 -5.15 5.67 17.29
CA HIS A 171 -4.82 6.71 18.25
C HIS A 171 -5.71 6.56 19.49
N GLN A 172 -5.10 6.31 20.65
CA GLN A 172 -5.84 6.41 21.91
C GLN A 172 -6.35 7.83 22.04
N LYS A 173 -7.65 8.02 21.79
CA LYS A 173 -8.32 9.27 22.09
C LYS A 173 -8.39 9.35 23.61
N GLY A 174 -7.40 9.98 24.23
CA GLY A 174 -7.57 10.52 25.57
C GLY A 174 -8.83 11.38 25.52
N SER A 175 -9.90 10.91 26.15
CA SER A 175 -11.14 11.64 26.13
C SER A 175 -10.88 12.95 26.87
N PHE A 176 -11.00 14.09 26.20
CA PHE A 176 -11.00 15.38 26.88
C PHE A 176 -12.01 15.39 28.04
N VAL A 177 -13.08 14.58 27.91
CA VAL A 177 -14.08 14.34 28.93
C VAL A 177 -13.52 13.58 30.14
N SER A 178 -12.61 12.61 29.98
CA SER A 178 -11.99 11.93 31.13
C SER A 178 -11.02 12.84 31.88
N ALA A 179 -10.24 13.65 31.16
CA ALA A 179 -9.36 14.64 31.79
C ALA A 179 -10.15 15.74 32.53
N ILE A 180 -11.27 16.20 31.97
CA ILE A 180 -12.17 17.16 32.63
C ILE A 180 -12.91 16.50 33.81
N LYS A 181 -13.35 15.25 33.71
CA LYS A 181 -13.98 14.54 34.83
C LYS A 181 -13.03 14.36 36.02
N GLU A 182 -11.75 14.06 35.77
CA GLU A 182 -10.73 14.00 36.81
C GLU A 182 -10.42 15.38 37.41
N LEU A 183 -10.36 16.43 36.60
CA LEU A 183 -10.12 17.80 37.08
C LEU A 183 -11.28 18.39 37.90
N PHE A 184 -12.52 18.00 37.61
CA PHE A 184 -13.72 18.51 38.29
C PHE A 184 -14.36 17.51 39.27
N GLY A 185 -13.75 16.35 39.50
CA GLY A 185 -14.25 15.34 40.46
C GLY A 185 -15.66 14.82 40.16
N LEU A 186 -16.14 14.95 38.93
CA LEU A 186 -17.47 14.51 38.52
C LEU A 186 -17.41 13.03 38.14
N LYS A 187 -17.94 12.17 39.02
CA LYS A 187 -18.19 10.74 38.72
C LYS A 187 -19.19 10.62 37.57
#